data_AF-A0A920J9W5-F1
#
_entry.id   AF-A0A920J9W5-F1
#
_cell.length_a   1.000
_cell.length_b   1.000
_cell.length_c   1.000
_cell.angle_alpha   90.00
_cell.angle_beta   90.00
_cell.angle_gamma   90.00
#
_symmetry.space_group_name_H-M   'P 1'
#
loop_
_entity.id
_entity.type
_entity.pdbx_description
1 polymer ?
#
loop_
_entity_poly.entity_id
_entity_poly.type
_entity_poly.pdbx_seq_one_letter_code
_entity_poly.pdbx_strand_id
1 'polypeptide(L)' 'MNQDDLKEFIEEEAKRYKDPKQFETWVYNQPNQLDQYRMIVLENQLVEKLDNDLKSKDKVINFKDLSKY' A
#
# COMPACT_ATOMS: atom_id res chain seq x y z
N MET A 1 -8.33 11.72 -4.15
CA MET A 1 -7.56 10.94 -3.17
C MET A 1 -7.98 11.46 -1.81
N ASN A 2 -8.51 10.62 -0.92
CA ASN A 2 -8.85 11.09 0.41
C ASN A 2 -7.55 11.29 1.19
N GLN A 3 -7.44 12.41 1.91
CA GLN A 3 -6.28 12.64 2.78
C GLN A 3 -6.20 11.58 3.88
N ASP A 4 -7.34 10.98 4.22
CA ASP A 4 -7.47 9.90 5.18
C ASP A 4 -6.75 8.62 4.70
N ASP A 5 -6.86 8.25 3.41
CA ASP A 5 -6.19 7.06 2.86
C ASP A 5 -4.66 7.15 2.97
N LEU A 6 -4.12 8.34 2.69
CA LEU A 6 -2.68 8.61 2.81
C LEU A 6 -2.24 8.55 4.28
N LYS A 7 -3.06 9.11 5.18
CA LYS A 7 -2.77 9.12 6.60
C LYS A 7 -2.78 7.70 7.16
N GLU A 8 -3.80 6.90 6.83
CA GLU A 8 -3.89 5.49 7.23
C GLU A 8 -2.69 4.69 6.71
N PHE A 9 -2.30 4.87 5.44
CA PHE A 9 -1.11 4.22 4.89
C PHE A 9 0.17 4.59 5.66
N ILE A 10 0.35 5.88 5.99
CA ILE A 10 1.52 6.34 6.76
C ILE A 10 1.49 5.77 8.18
N GLU A 11 0.33 5.74 8.84
CA GLU A 11 0.16 5.15 10.18
C GLU A 11 0.47 3.64 10.19
N GLU A 12 0.02 2.88 9.17
CA GLU A 12 0.35 1.46 9.05
C GLU A 12 1.84 1.22 8.78
N GLU A 13 2.47 2.01 7.91
CA GLU A 13 3.92 1.92 7.70
C GLU A 13 4.70 2.34 8.95
N ALA A 14 4.21 3.33 9.71
CA ALA A 14 4.83 3.81 10.94
C ALA A 14 4.95 2.71 12.00
N LYS A 15 3.98 1.77 12.07
CA LYS A 15 4.00 0.62 13.00
C LYS A 15 5.18 -0.32 12.78
N ARG A 16 5.81 -0.30 11.62
CA ARG A 16 7.01 -1.11 11.34
C ARG A 16 8.26 -0.55 12.01
N TYR A 17 8.20 0.70 12.46
CA TYR A 17 9.30 1.38 13.11
C TYR A 17 9.13 1.39 14.63
N LYS A 18 10.26 1.55 15.32
CA LYS A 18 10.30 1.58 16.80
C LYS A 18 9.55 2.77 17.40
N ASP A 19 9.55 3.90 16.71
CA ASP A 19 8.81 5.11 17.09
C ASP A 19 7.92 5.57 15.91
N PRO A 20 6.64 5.16 15.92
CA PRO A 20 5.69 5.52 14.87
C PRO A 20 5.45 7.03 14.76
N LYS A 21 5.40 7.74 15.90
CA LYS A 21 5.11 9.19 15.91
C LYS A 21 6.26 10.00 15.33
N GLN A 22 7.49 9.60 15.62
CA GLN A 22 8.66 10.22 15.03
C GLN A 22 8.69 10.00 13.51
N PHE A 23 8.35 8.78 13.06
CA PHE A 23 8.27 8.46 11.64
C PHE A 23 7.21 9.29 10.92
N GLU A 24 5.98 9.35 11.43
CA GLU A 24 4.92 10.18 10.86
C GLU A 24 5.37 11.64 10.71
N THR A 25 5.92 12.21 11.78
CA THR A 25 6.43 13.59 11.78
C THR A 25 7.52 13.79 10.73
N TRP A 26 8.43 12.83 10.59
CA TRP A 26 9.49 12.88 9.58
C TRP A 26 8.92 12.84 8.15
N VAL A 27 7.95 11.96 7.87
CA VAL A 27 7.28 11.87 6.57
C VAL A 27 6.56 13.16 6.23
N TYR A 28 5.78 13.72 7.15
CA TYR A 28 5.04 14.96 6.91
C TYR A 28 5.94 16.18 6.68
N ASN A 29 7.15 16.18 7.23
CA ASN A 29 8.14 17.22 7.00
C ASN A 29 8.91 17.07 5.67
N GLN A 30 8.69 15.98 4.93
CA GLN A 30 9.35 15.71 3.66
C GLN A 30 8.35 15.67 2.49
N PRO A 31 8.21 16.75 1.71
CA PRO A 31 7.22 16.82 0.63
C PRO A 31 7.42 15.76 -0.44
N ASN A 32 8.68 15.43 -0.78
CA ASN A 32 8.97 14.38 -1.77
C ASN A 32 8.51 12.99 -1.31
N GLN A 33 8.62 12.68 -0.01
CA GLN A 33 8.16 11.39 0.53
C GLN A 33 6.63 11.30 0.53
N LEU A 34 5.96 12.42 0.87
CA LEU A 34 4.51 12.51 0.78
C LEU A 34 4.01 12.27 -0.64
N ASP A 35 4.66 12.85 -1.64
CA ASP A 35 4.29 12.65 -3.05
C ASP A 35 4.50 11.20 -3.51
N GLN A 36 5.56 10.54 -3.03
CA GLN A 36 5.79 9.12 -3.29
C GLN A 36 4.70 8.23 -2.69
N TYR A 37 4.36 8.43 -1.41
CA TYR A 37 3.31 7.66 -0.75
C TYR A 37 1.93 7.92 -1.33
N ARG A 38 1.65 9.15 -1.76
CA ARG A 38 0.45 9.46 -2.54
C ARG A 38 0.36 8.61 -3.80
N MET A 39 1.47 8.45 -4.50
CA MET A 39 1.49 7.69 -5.75
C MET A 39 1.30 6.20 -5.51
N ILE A 40 1.90 5.65 -4.46
CA ILE A 40 1.69 4.25 -4.03
C ILE A 40 0.23 3.99 -3.67
N VAL A 41 -0.38 4.87 -2.87
CA VAL A 41 -1.79 4.73 -2.48
C VAL A 41 -2.70 4.75 -3.72
N LEU A 42 -2.45 5.64 -4.68
CA LEU A 42 -3.20 5.66 -5.94
C LEU A 42 -3.04 4.39 -6.76
N GLU A 43 -1.83 3.84 -6.82
CA GLU A 43 -1.56 2.59 -7.54
C GLU A 43 -2.31 1.42 -6.91
N ASN A 44 -2.29 1.30 -5.59
CA ASN A 44 -3.05 0.27 -4.87
C ASN A 44 -4.56 0.39 -5.13
N GLN A 45 -5.11 1.61 -5.06
CA GLN A 45 -6.51 1.86 -5.37
C GLN A 45 -6.88 1.52 -6.83
N LEU A 46 -5.96 1.74 -7.76
CA LEU A 46 -6.16 1.38 -9.15
C LEU A 46 -6.20 -0.15 -9.33
N VAL A 47 -5.26 -0.86 -8.71
CA VAL A 47 -5.22 -2.33 -8.74
C VAL A 47 -6.48 -2.93 -8.11
N GLU A 48 -6.91 -2.44 -6.95
CA GLU A 48 -8.13 -2.90 -6.28
C GLU A 48 -9.38 -2.68 -7.15
N LYS A 49 -9.49 -1.53 -7.82
CA LYS A 49 -10.62 -1.28 -8.74
C LYS A 49 -10.60 -2.22 -9.92
N LEU A 50 -9.42 -2.43 -10.52
CA LEU A 50 -9.27 -3.37 -11.63
C LEU A 50 -9.61 -4.80 -11.20
N ASP A 51 -9.18 -5.24 -10.02
CA ASP A 51 -9.49 -6.57 -9.53
C ASP A 51 -10.99 -6.77 -9.25
N ASN A 52 -11.68 -5.76 -8.71
CA ASN A 52 -13.13 -5.79 -8.52
C ASN A 52 -13.91 -5.80 -9.85
N ASP A 53 -13.45 -5.05 -10.86
CA ASP A 53 -14.09 -5.00 -12.18
C ASP A 53 -13.81 -6.26 -13.01
N LEU A 54 -12.67 -6.90 -12.79
CA LEU A 54 -12.30 -8.16 -13.42
C LEU A 54 -13.07 -9.30 -12.74
N LYS A 55 -13.73 -10.15 -13.54
CA LYS A 55 -14.32 -11.40 -13.05
C LYS A 55 -13.22 -12.45 -12.82
N SER A 56 -12.25 -12.09 -11.97
CA SER A 56 -11.13 -12.95 -11.58
C SER A 56 -11.67 -14.22 -10.94
N LYS A 57 -11.11 -15.37 -11.32
CA LYS A 57 -11.43 -16.67 -10.71
C LYS A 57 -10.22 -17.12 -9.90
N ASP A 58 -10.38 -17.17 -8.59
CA ASP A 58 -9.37 -17.75 -7.71
C ASP A 58 -9.20 -19.23 -8.03
N LYS A 59 -8.02 -19.58 -8.52
CA LYS A 59 -7.64 -20.97 -8.79
C LYS A 59 -6.72 -21.44 -7.66
N VAL A 60 -7.17 -22.44 -6.91
CA VAL A 60 -6.34 -23.11 -5.91
C VAL A 60 -5.18 -23.83 -6.62
N ILE A 61 -3.96 -23.43 -6.30
CA ILE A 61 -2.72 -24.01 -6.82
C ILE A 61 -1.81 -24.38 -5.64
N ASN A 62 -1.16 -25.53 -5.70
CA ASN A 62 -0.25 -25.97 -4.64
C ASN A 62 1.11 -25.27 -4.75
N PHE A 63 1.76 -25.00 -3.63
CA PHE A 63 3.08 -24.34 -3.59
C PHE A 63 4.13 -25.03 -4.47
N LYS A 64 4.13 -26.37 -4.51
CA LYS A 64 5.02 -27.18 -5.37
C LYS A 64 4.83 -26.93 -6.87
N ASP A 65 3.67 -26.44 -7.29
CA ASP A 65 3.38 -26.15 -8.70
C ASP A 65 3.68 -24.68 -9.05
N LEU A 66 3.62 -23.77 -8.07
CA LEU A 66 4.08 -22.38 -8.19
C LEU A 66 5.60 -22.26 -8.29
N SER A 67 6.34 -23.00 -7.45
CA SER A 67 7.81 -22.89 -7.37
C SER A 67 8.57 -23.59 -8.51
N LYS A 68 7.85 -24.16 -9.49
CA LYS A 68 8.43 -24.83 -10.66
C LYS A 68 8.56 -23.89 -11.87
N TYR A 69 8.05 -22.67 -11.76
CA TYR A 69 8.29 -21.56 -12.68
C TYR A 69 9.43 -20.69 -12.13
#